data_AF-A0A9P0D1V1-F1
#
_entry.id   AF-A0A9P0D1V1-F1
#
_cell.length_a   1.000
_cell.length_b   1.000
_cell.length_c   1.000
_cell.angle_alpha   90.00
_cell.angle_beta   90.00
_cell.angle_gamma   90.00
#
_symmetry.space_group_name_H-M   'P 1'
#
loop_
_entity.id
_entity.type
_entity.pdbx_description
1 polymer ?
#
loop_
_entity_poly.entity_id
_entity_poly.type
_entity_poly.pdbx_seq_one_letter_code
_entity_poly.pdbx_strand_id
1 'polypeptide(L)'
;MKENPHAITETHFQEQFSVNVWAGIISNHLLGPFFLPGRLDGQSYLHFLEEKLRGLLEDVPIPLRNQMWFMHDGAPAHFSLIVRNHLNTVYPGRCIGRGGSQKWPVRSPNLNSLDLFLWGHLKTLMYQTPVNTVEDYLNECAIPCEDGRKHAY
;
A
#
# COMPACT_ATOMS: atom_id res chain seq x y z
N MET A 1 -4.51 -21.58 50.24
CA MET A 1 -5.31 -20.84 49.24
C MET A 1 -5.20 -21.59 47.93
N LYS A 2 -6.31 -21.96 47.28
CA LYS A 2 -6.32 -22.64 45.97
C LYS A 2 -6.58 -21.56 44.91
N GLU A 3 -5.63 -21.38 43.99
CA GLU A 3 -5.84 -20.53 42.82
C GLU A 3 -6.88 -21.17 41.88
N ASN A 4 -7.76 -20.32 41.36
CA ASN A 4 -8.81 -20.71 40.43
C ASN A 4 -8.21 -20.86 39.02
N PRO A 5 -8.21 -22.07 38.40
CA PRO A 5 -7.67 -22.28 37.06
C PRO A 5 -8.53 -21.66 35.94
N HIS A 6 -9.68 -21.08 36.27
CA HIS A 6 -10.58 -20.37 35.36
C HIS A 6 -10.62 -18.84 35.61
N ALA A 7 -9.56 -18.26 36.17
CA ALA A 7 -9.44 -16.81 36.23
C ALA A 7 -9.38 -16.24 34.81
N ILE A 8 -10.52 -15.69 34.35
CA ILE A 8 -10.60 -14.93 33.11
C ILE A 8 -9.76 -13.68 33.34
N THR A 9 -8.58 -13.66 32.75
CA THR A 9 -7.80 -12.43 32.65
C THR A 9 -8.52 -11.58 31.62
N GLU A 10 -9.19 -10.51 32.05
CA GLU A 10 -9.65 -9.48 31.13
C GLU A 10 -8.41 -8.85 30.50
N THR A 11 -7.95 -9.41 29.38
CA THR A 11 -7.00 -8.75 28.50
C THR A 11 -7.74 -7.59 27.85
N HIS A 12 -7.79 -6.46 28.56
CA HIS A 12 -8.06 -5.15 27.99
C HIS A 12 -6.99 -4.83 26.95
N PHE A 13 -7.11 -5.38 25.74
CA PHE A 13 -6.32 -4.97 24.57
C PHE A 13 -7.10 -5.27 23.29
N GLN A 14 -8.17 -4.51 23.07
CA GLN A 14 -8.81 -4.39 21.76
C GLN A 14 -8.66 -2.96 21.23
N GLU A 15 -7.48 -2.35 21.35
CA GLU A 15 -7.10 -1.33 20.37
C GLU A 15 -6.59 -2.05 19.13
N GLN A 16 -7.53 -2.52 18.30
CA GLN A 16 -7.21 -2.95 16.95
C GLN A 16 -6.80 -1.70 16.17
N PHE A 17 -5.53 -1.36 16.20
CA PHE A 17 -5.01 -0.28 15.38
C PHE A 17 -5.05 -0.70 13.90
N SER A 18 -5.60 0.17 13.05
CA SER A 18 -5.56 0.00 11.61
C SER A 18 -4.53 0.95 11.02
N VAL A 19 -3.67 0.42 10.14
CA VAL A 19 -2.70 1.21 9.37
C VAL A 19 -3.15 1.28 7.93
N ASN A 20 -3.04 2.46 7.33
CA ASN A 20 -3.20 2.63 5.89
C ASN A 20 -1.83 2.49 5.25
N VAL A 21 -1.68 1.54 4.33
CA VAL A 21 -0.41 1.30 3.64
C VAL A 21 -0.63 1.47 2.15
N TRP A 22 0.28 2.18 1.50
CA TRP A 22 0.39 2.27 0.06
C TRP A 22 1.59 1.45 -0.41
N ALA A 23 1.41 0.71 -1.50
CA ALA A 23 2.49 0.06 -2.21
C ALA A 23 2.17 0.08 -3.71
N GLY A 24 3.22 0.08 -4.53
CA GLY A 24 3.10 0.06 -5.98
C GLY A 24 4.04 -0.98 -6.57
N ILE A 25 3.66 -1.58 -7.70
CA ILE A 25 4.56 -2.42 -8.49
C ILE A 25 4.62 -1.85 -9.90
N ILE A 26 5.83 -1.61 -10.40
CA ILE A 26 6.06 -1.17 -11.78
C ILE A 26 7.08 -2.12 -12.40
N SER A 27 6.63 -2.95 -13.36
CA SER A 27 7.46 -4.01 -13.94
C SER A 27 8.03 -4.92 -12.82
N ASN A 28 9.34 -4.95 -12.63
CA ASN A 28 10.05 -5.68 -11.57
C ASN A 28 10.43 -4.81 -10.36
N HIS A 29 9.96 -3.57 -10.28
CA HIS A 29 10.22 -2.65 -9.17
C HIS A 29 9.04 -2.65 -8.20
N LEU A 30 9.29 -3.04 -6.94
CA LEU A 30 8.38 -2.80 -5.82
C LEU A 30 8.65 -1.40 -5.25
N LEU A 31 7.58 -0.64 -5.06
CA LEU A 31 7.57 0.70 -4.48
C LEU A 31 6.87 0.64 -3.12
N GLY A 32 7.49 1.26 -2.11
CA GLY A 32 7.00 1.20 -0.74
C GLY A 32 7.45 -0.07 0.00
N PRO A 33 6.75 -0.47 1.08
CA PRO A 33 5.52 0.10 1.61
C PRO A 33 5.68 1.54 2.10
N PHE A 34 4.62 2.35 1.96
CA PHE A 34 4.54 3.70 2.50
C PHE A 34 3.32 3.85 3.40
N PHE A 35 3.49 4.36 4.61
CA PHE A 35 2.39 4.51 5.57
C PHE A 35 1.67 5.82 5.33
N LEU A 36 0.38 5.70 5.07
CA LEU A 36 -0.52 6.82 4.96
C LEU A 36 -1.08 7.15 6.35
N PRO A 37 -1.54 8.40 6.56
CA PRO A 37 -2.20 8.78 7.80
C PRO A 37 -3.39 7.86 8.12
N GLY A 38 -3.61 7.56 9.40
CA GLY A 38 -4.70 6.67 9.84
C GLY A 38 -6.09 7.14 9.38
N ARG A 39 -6.30 8.46 9.31
CA ARG A 39 -7.44 9.07 8.63
C ARG A 39 -7.03 9.55 7.25
N LEU A 40 -7.23 8.70 6.24
CA LEU A 40 -6.95 9.02 4.85
C LEU A 40 -8.14 9.76 4.19
N ASP A 41 -7.87 10.92 3.64
CA ASP A 41 -8.81 11.71 2.84
C ASP A 41 -8.18 12.15 1.51
N GLY A 42 -8.95 12.86 0.68
CA GLY A 42 -8.45 13.29 -0.63
C GLY A 42 -7.24 14.23 -0.55
N GLN A 43 -7.16 15.07 0.48
CA GLN A 43 -6.10 16.08 0.59
C GLN A 43 -4.79 15.43 1.05
N SER A 44 -4.86 14.58 2.07
CA SER A 44 -3.72 13.79 2.56
C SER A 44 -3.21 12.82 1.49
N TYR A 45 -4.11 12.21 0.72
CA TYR A 45 -3.71 11.36 -0.40
C TYR A 45 -3.06 12.16 -1.54
N LEU A 46 -3.61 13.32 -1.90
CA LEU A 46 -2.99 14.20 -2.90
C LEU A 46 -1.58 14.64 -2.47
N HIS A 47 -1.41 15.04 -1.22
CA HIS A 47 -0.11 15.41 -0.67
C HIS A 47 0.90 14.25 -0.78
N PHE A 48 0.46 13.01 -0.51
CA PHE A 48 1.28 11.83 -0.75
C PHE A 48 1.70 11.68 -2.22
N LEU A 49 0.76 11.83 -3.17
CA LEU A 49 1.03 11.73 -4.60
C LEU A 49 2.04 12.79 -5.08
N GLU A 50 1.94 14.02 -4.57
CA GLU A 50 2.78 15.15 -4.98
C GLU A 50 4.18 15.07 -4.38
N GLU A 51 4.26 14.81 -3.07
CA GLU A 51 5.49 15.01 -2.31
C GLU A 51 6.28 13.72 -2.08
N LYS A 52 5.61 12.56 -2.05
CA LYS A 52 6.22 11.29 -1.62
C LYS A 52 6.33 10.28 -2.75
N LEU A 53 5.29 10.13 -3.55
CA LEU A 53 5.29 9.18 -4.67
C LEU A 53 6.42 9.50 -5.66
N ARG A 54 6.71 10.78 -5.90
CA ARG A 54 7.82 11.18 -6.78
C ARG A 54 9.17 10.62 -6.31
N GLY A 55 9.43 10.69 -5.01
CA GLY A 55 10.65 10.14 -4.39
C GLY A 55 10.73 8.62 -4.54
N LEU A 56 9.60 7.92 -4.33
CA LEU A 56 9.54 6.47 -4.54
C LEU A 56 9.84 6.06 -5.98
N LEU A 57 9.57 6.94 -6.95
CA LEU A 57 9.79 6.68 -8.37
C LEU A 57 11.22 7.01 -8.85
N GLU A 58 12.10 7.54 -8.00
CA GLU A 58 13.43 8.00 -8.42
C GLU A 58 14.29 6.87 -9.02
N ASP A 59 14.23 5.69 -8.39
CA ASP A 59 14.97 4.48 -8.80
C ASP A 59 14.33 3.75 -9.99
N VAL A 60 13.15 4.17 -10.43
CA VAL A 60 12.49 3.59 -11.61
C VAL A 60 13.08 4.23 -12.87
N PRO A 61 13.50 3.45 -13.89
CA PRO A 61 13.97 3.98 -15.15
C PRO A 61 12.99 4.99 -15.78
N ILE A 62 13.51 6.12 -16.27
CA ILE A 62 12.71 7.21 -16.87
C ILE A 62 11.76 6.70 -17.97
N PRO A 63 12.16 5.79 -18.90
CA PRO A 63 11.24 5.27 -19.91
C PRO A 63 10.02 4.58 -19.31
N LEU A 64 10.20 3.81 -18.22
CA LEU A 64 9.11 3.14 -17.53
C LEU A 64 8.19 4.17 -16.85
N ARG A 65 8.76 5.17 -16.16
CA ARG A 65 7.98 6.27 -15.56
C ARG A 65 7.13 7.00 -16.59
N ASN A 66 7.69 7.30 -17.76
CA ASN A 66 7.00 8.05 -18.79
C ASN A 66 5.85 7.27 -19.45
N GLN A 67 5.87 5.94 -19.40
CA GLN A 67 4.86 5.07 -20.01
C GLN A 67 3.93 4.40 -19.00
N MET A 68 4.16 4.59 -17.69
CA MET A 68 3.40 3.89 -16.67
C MET A 68 1.92 4.25 -16.67
N TRP A 69 1.11 3.29 -16.25
CA TRP A 69 -0.31 3.46 -15.98
C TRP A 69 -0.51 3.51 -14.48
N PHE A 70 -1.32 4.45 -14.02
CA PHE A 70 -1.66 4.56 -12.61
C PHE A 70 -2.96 3.81 -12.34
N MET A 71 -2.92 2.86 -11.43
CA MET A 71 -4.05 2.01 -11.08
C MET A 71 -4.33 2.15 -9.59
N HIS A 72 -5.59 2.43 -9.23
CA HIS A 72 -6.01 2.48 -7.83
C HIS A 72 -7.44 2.00 -7.66
N ASP A 73 -7.79 1.61 -6.43
CA ASP A 73 -9.12 1.17 -6.08
C ASP A 73 -10.12 2.34 -5.93
N GLY A 74 -11.38 2.01 -5.63
CA GLY A 74 -12.44 2.98 -5.47
C GLY A 74 -12.54 3.65 -4.11
N ALA A 75 -11.50 3.62 -3.25
CA ALA A 75 -11.56 4.16 -1.89
C ALA A 75 -11.96 5.65 -1.90
N PRO A 76 -12.70 6.15 -0.88
CA PRO A 76 -13.22 7.52 -0.87
C PRO A 76 -12.16 8.61 -1.07
N ALA A 77 -10.98 8.45 -0.46
CA ALA A 77 -9.86 9.37 -0.61
C ALA A 77 -9.39 9.48 -2.07
N HIS A 78 -9.30 8.33 -2.74
CA HIS A 78 -8.83 8.23 -4.13
C HIS A 78 -9.85 8.78 -5.14
N PHE A 79 -11.14 8.81 -4.78
CA PHE A 79 -12.21 9.32 -5.65
C PHE A 79 -12.43 10.84 -5.58
N SER A 80 -11.76 11.52 -4.64
CA SER A 80 -11.90 12.97 -4.50
C SER A 80 -11.58 13.72 -5.81
N LEU A 81 -12.24 14.86 -6.04
CA LEU A 81 -12.08 15.62 -7.29
C LEU A 81 -10.63 16.11 -7.47
N ILE A 82 -10.01 16.55 -6.38
CA ILE A 82 -8.63 17.06 -6.39
C ILE A 82 -7.63 15.97 -6.80
N VAL A 83 -7.78 14.75 -6.28
CA VAL A 83 -6.94 13.60 -6.65
C VAL A 83 -7.14 13.23 -8.11
N ARG A 84 -8.40 13.16 -8.57
CA ARG A 84 -8.71 12.84 -9.98
C ARG A 84 -8.14 13.88 -10.95
N ASN A 85 -8.23 15.17 -10.62
CA ASN A 85 -7.68 16.24 -11.45
C ASN A 85 -6.15 16.17 -11.51
N HIS A 86 -5.50 15.91 -10.38
CA HIS A 86 -4.06 15.70 -10.33
C HIS A 86 -3.65 14.50 -11.19
N LEU A 87 -4.29 13.34 -11.01
CA LEU A 87 -3.99 12.12 -11.75
C LEU A 87 -4.22 12.27 -13.26
N ASN A 88 -5.28 12.97 -13.67
CA ASN A 88 -5.52 13.28 -15.09
C ASN A 88 -4.46 14.20 -15.69
N THR A 89 -3.84 15.05 -14.87
CA THR A 89 -2.77 15.97 -15.30
C THR A 89 -1.43 15.24 -15.44
N VAL A 90 -1.10 14.39 -14.46
CA VAL A 90 0.19 13.67 -14.42
C VAL A 90 0.19 12.42 -15.32
N TYR A 91 -0.95 11.72 -15.40
CA TYR A 91 -1.12 10.48 -16.17
C TYR A 91 -2.28 10.59 -17.17
N PRO A 92 -2.19 11.51 -18.15
CA PRO A 92 -3.28 11.76 -19.09
C PRO A 92 -3.62 10.50 -19.88
N GLY A 93 -4.88 10.07 -19.80
CA GLY A 93 -5.39 8.88 -20.49
C GLY A 93 -4.89 7.54 -19.92
N ARG A 94 -4.05 7.56 -18.86
CA ARG A 94 -3.36 6.39 -18.32
C ARG A 94 -3.73 6.08 -16.87
N CYS A 95 -4.91 6.51 -16.44
CA CYS A 95 -5.46 6.20 -15.12
C CYS A 95 -6.56 5.14 -15.22
N ILE A 96 -6.41 4.06 -14.44
CA ILE A 96 -7.44 3.03 -14.29
C ILE A 96 -7.96 3.08 -12.85
N GLY A 97 -9.27 3.33 -12.71
CA GLY A 97 -9.88 3.45 -11.39
C GLY A 97 -11.28 4.02 -11.45
N ARG A 98 -11.90 4.18 -10.28
CA ARG A 98 -13.22 4.81 -10.19
C ARG A 98 -13.10 6.30 -10.58
N GLY A 99 -13.68 6.68 -11.71
CA GLY A 99 -13.60 8.06 -12.22
C GLY A 99 -12.30 8.42 -12.94
N GLY A 100 -11.44 7.44 -13.22
CA GLY A 100 -10.30 7.59 -14.12
C GLY A 100 -10.70 7.56 -15.60
N SER A 101 -9.74 7.86 -16.48
CA SER A 101 -9.92 7.84 -17.94
C SER A 101 -10.35 6.47 -18.45
N GLN A 102 -9.87 5.40 -17.80
CA GLN A 102 -10.38 4.05 -18.02
C GLN A 102 -11.13 3.51 -16.80
N LYS A 103 -12.36 3.04 -17.08
CA LYS A 103 -13.22 2.45 -16.05
C LYS A 103 -12.69 1.08 -15.66
N TRP A 104 -12.57 0.85 -14.35
CA TRP A 104 -12.34 -0.49 -13.82
C TRP A 104 -13.52 -1.40 -14.18
N PRO A 105 -13.29 -2.65 -14.64
CA PRO A 105 -14.37 -3.57 -14.91
C PRO A 105 -15.14 -3.91 -13.62
N VAL A 106 -16.46 -3.84 -13.71
CA VAL A 106 -17.38 -4.13 -12.59
C VAL A 106 -17.19 -5.60 -12.18
N ARG A 107 -16.92 -5.84 -10.89
CA ARG A 107 -16.69 -7.19 -10.27
C ARG A 107 -15.37 -7.89 -10.66
N SER A 108 -14.29 -7.15 -10.91
CA SER A 108 -12.94 -7.73 -11.03
C SER A 108 -12.02 -7.32 -9.86
N PRO A 109 -12.23 -7.83 -8.63
CA PRO A 109 -11.34 -7.57 -7.50
C PRO A 109 -9.95 -8.23 -7.67
N ASN A 110 -9.80 -9.20 -8.58
CA ASN A 110 -8.60 -10.04 -8.73
C ASN A 110 -7.63 -9.58 -9.83
N LEU A 111 -7.70 -8.34 -10.32
CA LEU A 111 -6.74 -7.85 -11.34
C LEU A 111 -5.65 -6.93 -10.75
N ASN A 112 -5.67 -6.68 -9.46
CA ASN A 112 -4.59 -6.00 -8.78
C ASN A 112 -3.58 -7.04 -8.29
N SER A 113 -2.41 -7.08 -8.92
CA SER A 113 -1.31 -7.98 -8.51
C SER A 113 -0.91 -7.79 -7.04
N LEU A 114 -1.13 -6.59 -6.48
CA LEU A 114 -0.92 -6.28 -5.07
C LEU A 114 -1.90 -7.05 -4.16
N ASP A 115 -3.18 -7.14 -4.54
CA ASP A 115 -4.21 -7.85 -3.77
C ASP A 115 -4.04 -9.36 -3.82
N LEU A 116 -3.51 -9.90 -4.91
CA LEU A 116 -3.26 -11.34 -5.07
C LEU A 116 -1.99 -11.83 -4.37
N PHE A 117 -0.93 -11.02 -4.33
CA PHE A 117 0.39 -11.47 -3.87
C PHE A 117 0.91 -10.67 -2.67
N LEU A 118 1.02 -9.34 -2.82
CA LEU A 118 1.71 -8.51 -1.84
C LEU A 118 1.00 -8.50 -0.48
N TRP A 119 -0.30 -8.22 -0.45
CA TRP A 119 -1.01 -8.07 0.83
C TRP A 119 -1.18 -9.40 1.58
N GLY A 120 -1.31 -10.53 0.87
CA GLY A 120 -1.33 -11.86 1.49
C GLY A 120 0.01 -12.21 2.13
N HIS A 121 1.11 -11.92 1.43
CA HIS A 121 2.46 -12.12 1.94
C HIS A 121 2.76 -11.21 3.14
N LEU A 122 2.47 -9.91 3.03
CA LEU A 122 2.66 -8.95 4.12
C LEU A 122 1.87 -9.33 5.36
N LYS A 123 0.60 -9.72 5.23
CA LYS A 123 -0.19 -10.23 6.36
C LYS A 123 0.48 -11.44 7.02
N THR A 124 0.98 -12.38 6.23
CA THR A 124 1.63 -13.58 6.75
C THR A 124 2.88 -13.24 7.57
N LEU A 125 3.73 -12.32 7.07
CA LEU A 125 4.89 -11.82 7.82
C LEU A 125 4.47 -11.11 9.10
N MET A 126 3.47 -10.23 9.02
CA MET A 126 2.98 -9.46 10.17
C MET A 126 2.37 -10.32 11.28
N TYR A 127 1.79 -11.48 10.95
CA TYR A 127 1.25 -12.38 11.97
C TYR A 127 2.31 -13.30 12.59
N GLN A 128 3.53 -13.35 12.05
CA GLN A 128 4.64 -14.15 12.59
C GLN A 128 5.38 -13.44 13.73
N THR A 129 5.47 -12.11 13.67
CA THR A 129 6.10 -11.30 14.73
C THR A 129 5.02 -10.48 15.45
N PRO A 130 4.93 -10.50 16.80
CA PRO A 130 4.02 -9.61 17.52
C PRO A 130 4.52 -8.17 17.41
N VAL A 131 4.01 -7.45 16.40
CA VAL A 131 4.31 -6.04 16.17
C VAL A 131 3.42 -5.19 17.08
N ASN A 132 3.99 -4.56 18.09
CA ASN A 132 3.22 -3.80 19.09
C ASN A 132 3.04 -2.32 18.71
N THR A 133 3.80 -1.82 17.73
CA THR A 133 3.77 -0.43 17.26
C THR A 133 3.99 -0.31 15.76
N VAL A 134 3.55 0.79 15.15
CA VAL A 134 3.82 1.11 13.72
C VAL A 134 5.34 1.25 13.46
N GLU A 135 6.12 1.55 14.49
CA GLU A 135 7.57 1.74 14.40
C GLU A 135 8.31 0.39 14.34
N ASP A 136 7.83 -0.61 15.07
CA ASP A 136 8.29 -2.00 14.94
C ASP A 136 7.98 -2.56 13.53
N TYR A 137 6.85 -2.15 12.95
CA TYR A 137 6.47 -2.50 11.56
C TYR A 137 7.49 -1.96 10.55
N LEU A 138 7.89 -0.69 10.71
CA LEU A 138 8.85 -0.02 9.82
C LEU A 138 10.21 -0.75 9.81
N ASN A 139 10.66 -1.22 10.98
CA ASN A 139 11.94 -1.90 11.12
C ASN A 139 11.94 -3.30 10.50
N GLU A 140 10.84 -4.06 10.58
CA GLU A 140 10.77 -5.39 9.95
C GLU A 140 10.57 -5.34 8.43
N CYS A 141 9.73 -4.42 7.92
CA CYS A 141 9.52 -4.28 6.48
C CYS A 141 10.70 -3.61 5.75
N ALA A 142 11.61 -2.94 6.46
CA ALA A 142 12.80 -2.31 5.90
C ALA A 142 13.99 -3.29 5.74
N ILE A 143 13.87 -4.56 6.14
CA ILE A 143 14.87 -5.59 5.87
C ILE A 143 14.80 -5.99 4.38
N PRO A 144 15.93 -6.05 3.65
CA PRO A 144 16.03 -5.43 2.34
C PRO A 144 15.51 -6.26 1.17
N CYS A 145 15.15 -5.52 0.12
CA CYS A 145 15.14 -5.91 -1.30
C CYS A 145 16.51 -6.43 -1.84
N GLU A 146 17.39 -6.96 -0.99
CA GLU A 146 18.64 -7.62 -1.37
C GLU A 146 18.45 -9.14 -1.27
N ASP A 147 18.04 -9.78 -2.38
CA ASP A 147 18.77 -10.91 -2.98
C ASP A 147 17.91 -11.56 -4.09
N GLY A 148 17.89 -10.91 -5.27
CA GLY A 148 17.31 -11.49 -6.49
C GLY A 148 18.30 -11.58 -7.65
N ARG A 149 19.57 -11.19 -7.43
CA ARG A 149 20.61 -11.18 -8.47
C ARG A 149 21.67 -12.25 -8.24
N LYS A 150 21.29 -13.48 -7.91
CA LYS A 150 22.19 -14.64 -8.06
C LYS A 150 21.40 -15.85 -8.51
N HIS A 151 21.37 -16.04 -9.84
CA HIS A 151 21.35 -17.31 -10.58
C HIS A 151 20.49 -17.23 -11.85
N ALA A 152 21.13 -16.79 -12.93
CA ALA A 152 20.80 -17.20 -14.29
C ALA A 152 22.09 -17.14 -15.13
N TYR A 153 22.84 -18.23 -15.11
CA TYR A 153 23.66 -18.70 -16.22
C TYR A 153 23.16 -20.10 -16.56
#